data_AF-A0A447PDH6-F1
#
_entry.id   AF-A0A447PDH6-F1
#
_cell.length_a   1.000
_cell.length_b   1.000
_cell.length_c   1.000
_cell.angle_alpha   90.00
_cell.angle_beta   90.00
_cell.angle_gamma   90.00
#
_symmetry.space_group_name_H-M   'P 1'
#
loop_
_entity.id
_entity.type
_entity.pdbx_description
1 polymer ?
#
loop_
_entity_poly.entity_id
_entity_poly.type
_entity_poly.pdbx_seq_one_letter_code
_entity_poly.pdbx_strand_id
1 'polypeptide(L)'
;MSVGNFNIGFNLVLDGLSLTMLSVVTGVGFLIHMFASWYMRGEEGYSRFFAYTNLFIASMVVLVLSDNLLLMYLGWEGVGLCSYLLIGFYYSDPKNGAAAMKAFVVTRVGDVFLAFALFILYNELGTLNFREMVELAPAHFC
;
A
#
# COMPACT_ATOMS: atom_id res chain seq x y z
N MET A 1 -15.74 -4.79 -11.94
CA MET A 1 -16.18 -3.99 -13.11
C MET A 1 -15.47 -4.59 -14.32
N SER A 2 -16.18 -4.97 -15.38
CA SER A 2 -15.58 -5.58 -16.58
C SER A 2 -15.49 -4.55 -17.70
N VAL A 3 -14.30 -4.40 -18.28
CA VAL A 3 -14.09 -3.72 -19.57
C VAL A 3 -13.57 -4.80 -20.52
N GLY A 4 -14.43 -5.34 -21.38
CA GLY A 4 -14.09 -6.51 -22.21
C GLY A 4 -13.74 -7.74 -21.35
N ASN A 5 -12.66 -8.44 -21.69
CA ASN A 5 -12.13 -9.59 -20.93
C ASN A 5 -11.38 -9.18 -19.64
N PHE A 6 -11.24 -7.90 -19.34
CA PHE A 6 -10.56 -7.43 -18.13
C PHE A 6 -11.55 -7.35 -16.97
N ASN A 7 -11.58 -8.41 -16.15
CA ASN A 7 -12.40 -8.45 -14.94
C ASN A 7 -11.50 -8.31 -13.70
N ILE A 8 -11.44 -7.11 -13.15
CA ILE A 8 -10.81 -6.89 -11.85
C ILE A 8 -11.90 -6.79 -10.78
N GLY A 9 -11.88 -7.76 -9.89
CA GLY A 9 -12.69 -7.78 -8.67
C GLY A 9 -11.99 -7.02 -7.54
N PHE A 10 -12.78 -6.31 -6.74
CA PHE A 10 -12.35 -5.86 -5.41
C PHE A 10 -12.62 -6.99 -4.42
N ASN A 11 -11.71 -7.96 -4.39
CA ASN A 11 -11.79 -9.10 -3.50
C ASN A 11 -10.77 -8.96 -2.39
N LEU A 12 -11.18 -9.31 -1.17
CA LEU A 12 -10.30 -9.36 -0.01
C LEU A 12 -10.11 -10.83 0.35
N VAL A 13 -8.86 -11.30 0.35
CA VAL A 13 -8.52 -12.67 0.72
C VAL A 13 -7.85 -12.69 2.08
N LEU A 14 -8.32 -13.61 2.92
CA LEU A 14 -7.74 -13.87 4.22
C LEU A 14 -7.19 -15.29 4.23
N ASP A 15 -5.87 -15.41 4.08
CA ASP A 15 -5.13 -16.65 4.27
C ASP A 15 -4.22 -16.58 5.53
N GLY A 16 -3.46 -17.64 5.79
CA GLY A 16 -2.57 -17.68 6.96
C GLY A 16 -1.45 -16.62 6.93
N LEU A 17 -0.99 -16.21 5.75
CA LEU A 17 0.02 -15.17 5.59
C LEU A 17 -0.59 -13.79 5.83
N SER A 18 -1.72 -13.50 5.18
CA SER A 18 -2.48 -12.27 5.36
C SER A 18 -2.93 -12.10 6.81
N LEU A 19 -3.34 -13.17 7.51
CA LEU A 19 -3.71 -13.10 8.92
C LEU A 19 -2.50 -12.71 9.80
N THR A 20 -1.33 -13.27 9.52
CA THR A 20 -0.09 -12.94 10.24
C THR A 20 0.28 -11.48 10.03
N MET A 21 0.29 -11.02 8.77
CA MET A 21 0.59 -9.64 8.43
C MET A 21 -0.45 -8.66 8.98
N LEU A 22 -1.73 -8.99 8.93
CA LEU A 22 -2.82 -8.20 9.50
C LEU A 22 -2.66 -8.04 11.02
N SER A 23 -2.29 -9.12 11.71
CA SER A 23 -2.03 -9.10 13.17
C SER A 23 -0.86 -8.17 13.51
N VAL A 24 0.22 -8.20 12.72
CA VAL A 24 1.36 -7.29 12.89
C VAL A 24 0.95 -5.84 12.64
N VAL A 25 0.26 -5.56 11.52
CA VAL A 25 -0.13 -4.19 11.14
C VAL A 25 -1.08 -3.58 12.18
N THR A 26 -2.09 -4.33 12.61
CA THR A 26 -3.07 -3.83 13.59
C THR A 26 -2.50 -3.78 15.00
N GLY A 27 -1.73 -4.78 15.42
CA GLY A 27 -1.10 -4.83 16.75
C GLY A 27 -0.05 -3.73 16.94
N VAL A 28 0.93 -3.66 16.04
CA VAL A 28 1.97 -2.61 16.08
C VAL A 28 1.35 -1.24 15.80
N GLY A 29 0.41 -1.15 14.86
CA GLY A 29 -0.32 0.09 14.55
C GLY A 29 -1.07 0.65 15.76
N PHE A 30 -1.69 -0.21 16.58
CA PHE A 30 -2.36 0.18 17.81
C PHE A 30 -1.38 0.70 18.87
N LEU A 31 -0.24 0.02 19.05
CA LEU A 31 0.81 0.48 19.97
C LEU A 31 1.37 1.84 19.56
N ILE A 32 1.62 2.06 18.26
CA ILE A 32 2.07 3.34 17.72
C ILE A 32 1.01 4.43 17.96
N HIS A 33 -0.28 4.13 17.76
CA HIS A 33 -1.36 5.08 18.03
C HIS A 33 -1.43 5.49 19.50
N MET A 34 -1.27 4.54 20.41
CA MET A 34 -1.25 4.81 21.85
C MET A 34 -0.06 5.70 22.23
N PHE A 35 1.13 5.39 21.70
CA PHE A 35 2.33 6.20 21.90
C PHE A 35 2.17 7.61 21.32
N ALA A 36 1.70 7.72 20.08
CA ALA A 36 1.48 9.00 19.41
C ALA A 36 0.44 9.89 20.12
N SER A 37 -0.58 9.28 20.72
CA SER A 37 -1.63 9.98 21.49
C SER A 37 -1.07 10.70 22.72
N TRP A 38 0.00 10.16 23.29
CA TRP A 38 0.73 10.81 24.37
C TRP A 38 1.79 11.79 23.83
N TYR A 39 2.56 11.40 22.81
CA TYR A 39 3.65 12.19 22.25
C TYR A 39 3.19 13.51 21.61
N MET A 40 2.09 13.50 20.86
CA MET A 40 1.57 14.68 20.15
C MET A 40 0.70 15.59 21.04
N ARG A 41 0.62 15.33 22.35
CA ARG A 41 -0.19 16.17 23.25
C ARG A 41 0.36 17.59 23.30
N GLY A 42 -0.46 18.55 22.88
CA GLY A 42 -0.10 19.96 22.89
C GLY A 42 0.60 20.45 21.62
N GLU A 43 0.83 19.57 20.63
CA GLU A 43 1.36 19.96 19.32
C GLU A 43 0.23 20.44 18.39
N GLU A 44 0.54 21.42 17.53
CA GLU A 44 -0.36 21.83 16.46
C GLU A 44 -0.51 20.70 15.43
N GLY A 45 -1.74 20.42 15.00
CA GLY A 45 -2.00 19.39 13.98
C GLY A 45 -2.22 17.97 14.51
N TYR A 46 -2.52 17.80 15.80
CA TYR A 46 -2.90 16.50 16.41
C TYR A 46 -3.90 15.70 15.54
N SER A 47 -5.01 16.30 15.13
CA SER A 47 -6.03 15.64 14.30
C SER A 47 -5.51 15.22 12.92
N ARG A 48 -4.61 16.02 12.31
CA ARG A 48 -3.99 15.71 11.03
C ARG A 48 -3.05 14.51 11.12
N PHE A 49 -2.24 14.46 12.17
CA PHE A 49 -1.32 13.33 12.40
C PHE A 49 -2.09 12.01 12.54
N PHE A 50 -3.17 12.01 13.32
CA PHE A 50 -4.04 10.84 13.47
C PHE A 50 -4.78 10.48 12.18
N ALA A 51 -5.22 11.47 11.39
CA ALA A 51 -5.83 11.20 10.09
C ALA A 51 -4.84 10.51 9.13
N TYR A 52 -3.59 10.97 9.05
CA TYR A 52 -2.57 10.36 8.21
C TYR A 52 -2.18 8.95 8.71
N THR A 53 -2.04 8.76 10.02
CA THR A 53 -1.72 7.44 10.57
C THR A 53 -2.87 6.44 10.37
N ASN A 54 -4.13 6.87 10.50
CA ASN A 54 -5.28 6.03 10.18
C ASN A 54 -5.32 5.65 8.70
N LEU A 55 -5.03 6.61 7.80
CA LEU A 55 -4.96 6.35 6.37
C LEU A 55 -3.81 5.40 6.02
N PHE A 56 -2.68 5.48 6.74
CA PHE A 56 -1.56 4.57 6.60
C PHE A 56 -1.96 3.13 6.95
N ILE A 57 -2.61 2.93 8.10
CA ILE A 57 -3.10 1.60 8.50
C ILE A 57 -4.14 1.08 7.51
N ALA A 58 -5.11 1.91 7.09
CA ALA A 58 -6.12 1.51 6.12
C ALA A 58 -5.49 1.06 4.79
N SER A 59 -4.52 1.82 4.27
CA SER A 59 -3.80 1.48 3.04
C SER A 59 -3.00 0.18 3.19
N MET A 60 -2.35 -0.02 4.33
CA MET A 60 -1.60 -1.24 4.62
C MET A 60 -2.50 -2.47 4.76
N VAL A 61 -3.70 -2.32 5.33
CA VAL A 61 -4.69 -3.39 5.41
C VAL A 61 -5.19 -3.78 4.01
N VAL A 62 -5.47 -2.79 3.14
CA VAL A 62 -5.84 -3.06 1.74
C VAL A 62 -4.72 -3.80 1.01
N LEU A 63 -3.46 -3.40 1.23
CA LEU A 63 -2.29 -4.05 0.63
C LEU A 63 -2.22 -5.53 1.04
N VAL A 64 -2.34 -5.83 2.33
CA VAL A 64 -2.22 -7.20 2.88
C VAL A 64 -3.38 -8.12 2.50
N LEU A 65 -4.59 -7.57 2.33
CA LEU A 65 -5.78 -8.34 1.98
C LEU A 65 -6.03 -8.42 0.47
N SER A 66 -5.15 -7.84 -0.34
CA SER A 66 -5.35 -7.78 -1.79
C SER A 66 -5.30 -9.17 -2.44
N ASP A 67 -6.34 -9.48 -3.23
CA ASP A 67 -6.45 -10.75 -3.99
C ASP A 67 -5.79 -10.68 -5.38
N ASN A 68 -5.53 -9.47 -5.86
CA ASN A 68 -4.92 -9.24 -7.17
C ASN A 68 -3.87 -8.14 -7.12
N LEU A 69 -2.98 -8.17 -8.11
CA LEU A 69 -1.87 -7.24 -8.22
C LEU A 69 -2.33 -5.78 -8.34
N LEU A 70 -3.49 -5.51 -8.96
CA LEU A 70 -3.98 -4.13 -9.08
C LEU A 70 -4.45 -3.57 -7.73
N LEU A 71 -5.17 -4.36 -6.95
CA LEU A 71 -5.61 -3.97 -5.61
C LEU A 71 -4.41 -3.84 -4.66
N MET A 72 -3.41 -4.71 -4.81
CA MET A 72 -2.13 -4.59 -4.12
C MET A 72 -1.43 -3.28 -4.48
N TYR A 73 -1.38 -2.95 -5.77
CA TYR A 73 -0.79 -1.69 -6.28
C TYR A 73 -1.50 -0.47 -5.70
N LEU A 74 -2.83 -0.50 -5.59
CA LEU A 74 -3.60 0.56 -4.93
C LEU A 74 -3.21 0.72 -3.45
N GLY A 75 -3.08 -0.38 -2.71
CA GLY A 75 -2.62 -0.36 -1.32
C GLY A 75 -1.19 0.18 -1.19
N TRP A 76 -0.31 -0.24 -2.09
CA TRP A 76 1.08 0.19 -2.18
C TRP A 76 1.21 1.71 -2.38
N GLU A 77 0.47 2.23 -3.35
CA GLU A 77 0.36 3.65 -3.65
C GLU A 77 -0.18 4.46 -2.47
N GLY A 78 -1.19 3.93 -1.78
CA GLY A 78 -1.75 4.53 -0.56
C GLY A 78 -0.71 4.64 0.56
N VAL A 79 0.07 3.58 0.78
CA VAL A 79 1.17 3.56 1.78
C VAL A 79 2.26 4.57 1.40
N GLY A 80 2.62 4.67 0.11
CA GLY A 80 3.57 5.66 -0.39
C GLY A 80 3.13 7.11 -0.16
N LEU A 81 1.86 7.41 -0.46
CA LEU A 81 1.26 8.71 -0.20
C LEU A 81 1.23 9.06 1.30
N CYS A 82 0.80 8.12 2.15
CA CYS A 82 0.74 8.35 3.58
C CYS A 82 2.14 8.60 4.17
N SER A 83 3.15 7.87 3.70
CA SER A 83 4.54 8.07 4.11
C SER A 83 5.05 9.46 3.73
N TYR A 84 4.74 9.93 2.51
CA TYR A 84 5.05 11.30 2.09
C TYR A 84 4.43 12.35 3.02
N LEU A 85 3.14 12.20 3.34
CA LEU A 85 2.41 13.14 4.21
C LEU A 85 2.94 13.14 5.65
N LEU A 86 3.34 11.98 6.18
CA LEU A 86 3.90 11.86 7.53
C LEU A 86 5.33 12.40 7.63
N ILE A 87 6.19 12.15 6.63
CA ILE A 87 7.56 12.72 6.60
C ILE A 87 7.49 14.24 6.44
N GLY A 88 6.59 14.73 5.60
CA GLY A 88 6.34 16.15 5.38
C GLY A 88 5.43 16.82 6.41
N PHE A 89 5.14 16.17 7.55
CA PHE A 89 4.16 16.66 8.53
C PHE A 89 4.51 18.07 9.04
N TYR A 90 5.78 18.31 9.35
CA TYR A 90 6.31 19.63 9.72
C TYR A 90 6.70 20.42 8.47
N TYR A 91 5.69 20.79 7.67
CA TYR A 91 5.84 21.48 6.38
C TYR A 91 6.45 22.89 6.47
N SER A 92 6.52 23.47 7.67
CA SER A 92 7.12 24.78 7.91
C SER A 92 8.64 24.80 7.66
N ASP A 93 9.31 23.65 7.80
CA ASP A 93 10.75 23.52 7.48
C ASP A 93 10.92 23.02 6.02
N PRO A 94 11.54 23.80 5.13
CA PRO A 94 11.83 23.38 3.75
C PRO A 94 12.62 22.07 3.66
N LYS A 95 13.45 21.75 4.66
CA LYS A 95 14.22 20.49 4.71
C LYS A 95 13.30 19.28 4.83
N ASN A 96 12.23 19.37 5.61
CA ASN A 96 11.28 18.28 5.79
C ASN A 96 10.49 18.04 4.49
N GLY A 97 10.10 19.12 3.80
CA GLY A 97 9.47 19.03 2.48
C GLY A 97 10.39 18.37 1.44
N ALA A 98 11.67 18.75 1.42
CA ALA A 98 12.66 18.13 0.52
C ALA A 98 12.91 16.64 0.85
N ALA A 99 12.94 16.28 2.14
CA ALA A 99 13.06 14.89 2.58
C ALA A 99 11.85 14.04 2.17
N ALA A 100 10.63 14.57 2.35
CA ALA A 100 9.40 13.93 1.92
C ALA A 100 9.41 13.71 0.40
N MET A 101 9.75 14.74 -0.37
CA MET A 101 9.84 14.65 -1.84
C MET A 101 10.86 13.60 -2.28
N LYS A 102 12.04 13.57 -1.63
CA LYS A 102 13.06 12.56 -1.93
C LYS A 102 12.54 11.14 -1.69
N ALA A 103 11.90 10.89 -0.55
CA ALA A 103 11.32 9.60 -0.24
C ALA A 103 10.25 9.20 -1.27
N PHE A 104 9.35 10.13 -1.61
CA PHE A 104 8.28 9.88 -2.58
C PHE A 104 8.81 9.59 -3.99
N VAL A 105 9.78 10.36 -4.48
CA VAL A 105 10.37 10.15 -5.82
C VAL A 105 11.04 8.77 -5.91
N VAL A 106 11.77 8.36 -4.87
CA VAL A 106 12.41 7.04 -4.85
C VAL A 106 11.39 5.91 -4.88
N THR A 107 10.32 6.01 -4.08
CA THR A 107 9.22 5.04 -4.11
C THR A 107 8.55 5.01 -5.48
N ARG A 108 8.31 6.18 -6.09
CA ARG A 108 7.68 6.29 -7.41
C ARG A 108 8.45 5.64 -8.54
N VAL A 109 9.78 5.71 -8.49
CA VAL A 109 10.61 4.98 -9.45
C VAL A 109 10.39 3.47 -9.29
N GLY A 110 10.30 2.97 -8.07
CA GLY A 110 9.91 1.58 -7.79
C GLY A 110 8.52 1.23 -8.33
N ASP A 111 7.55 2.12 -8.13
CA ASP A 111 6.16 1.92 -8.57
C ASP A 111 6.04 1.80 -10.09
N VAL A 112 6.93 2.46 -10.85
CA VAL A 112 7.01 2.31 -12.31
C VAL A 112 7.48 0.92 -12.72
N PHE A 113 8.50 0.37 -12.04
CA PHE A 113 8.94 -1.01 -12.31
C PHE A 113 7.86 -2.03 -11.95
N LEU A 114 7.16 -1.81 -10.83
CA LEU A 114 6.03 -2.64 -10.44
C LEU A 114 4.90 -2.56 -11.48
N ALA A 115 4.59 -1.37 -12.01
CA ALA A 115 3.62 -1.20 -13.08
C ALA A 115 4.02 -1.93 -14.36
N PHE A 116 5.30 -1.88 -14.76
CA PHE A 116 5.79 -2.66 -15.90
C PHE A 116 5.63 -4.17 -15.67
N ALA A 117 5.92 -4.67 -14.47
CA ALA A 117 5.70 -6.07 -14.13
C ALA A 117 4.20 -6.44 -14.25
N LEU A 118 3.30 -5.59 -13.77
CA LEU A 118 1.85 -5.80 -13.94
C LEU A 118 1.44 -5.89 -15.41
N PHE A 119 1.93 -4.98 -16.25
CA PHE A 119 1.58 -4.97 -17.68
C PHE A 119 2.11 -6.21 -18.42
N ILE A 120 3.34 -6.63 -18.13
CA ILE A 120 3.93 -7.83 -18.72
C ILE A 120 3.14 -9.07 -18.29
N LEU A 121 2.90 -9.24 -16.98
CA LEU A 121 2.15 -10.39 -16.46
C LEU A 121 0.73 -10.46 -17.01
N TYR A 122 0.05 -9.31 -17.13
CA TYR A 122 -1.27 -9.27 -17.72
C TYR A 122 -1.26 -9.63 -19.21
N ASN A 123 -0.24 -9.18 -19.96
CA ASN A 123 -0.12 -9.50 -21.40
C ASN A 123 0.15 -10.98 -21.66
N GLU A 124 0.94 -11.63 -20.80
CA GLU A 124 1.28 -13.05 -20.94
C GLU A 124 0.18 -13.99 -20.40
N LEU A 125 -0.40 -13.69 -19.22
CA LEU A 125 -1.30 -14.61 -18.52
C LEU A 125 -2.78 -14.22 -18.65
N GLY A 126 -3.09 -12.99 -19.08
CA GLY A 126 -4.46 -12.49 -19.20
C GLY A 126 -5.17 -12.25 -17.86
N THR A 127 -4.51 -12.48 -16.73
CA THR A 127 -5.04 -12.31 -15.37
C THR A 127 -4.04 -11.61 -14.45
N LEU A 128 -4.57 -10.96 -13.42
CA LEU A 128 -3.79 -10.31 -12.37
C LEU A 128 -4.08 -10.91 -10.98
N ASN A 129 -4.86 -11.99 -10.91
CA ASN A 129 -5.14 -12.70 -9.67
C ASN A 129 -3.96 -13.60 -9.29
N PHE A 130 -3.53 -13.57 -8.04
CA PHE A 130 -2.36 -14.33 -7.59
C PHE A 130 -2.51 -15.84 -7.81
N ARG A 131 -3.68 -16.42 -7.54
CA ARG A 131 -3.89 -17.88 -7.66
C ARG A 131 -3.87 -18.33 -9.10
N GLU A 132 -4.62 -17.64 -9.95
CA GLU A 132 -4.70 -17.95 -11.39
C GLU A 132 -3.33 -17.78 -12.06
N MET A 133 -2.56 -16.74 -11.70
CA MET A 133 -1.22 -16.56 -12.25
C MET A 133 -0.28 -17.72 -11.89
N VAL A 134 -0.33 -18.22 -10.64
CA VAL A 134 0.52 -19.34 -10.19
C VAL A 134 0.17 -20.63 -10.91
N GLU A 135 -1.10 -20.84 -11.25
CA GLU A 135 -1.56 -22.03 -12.00
C GLU A 135 -1.25 -21.94 -13.50
N LEU A 136 -1.42 -20.76 -14.11
CA LEU A 136 -1.22 -20.55 -15.55
C LEU A 136 0.26 -20.41 -15.95
N ALA A 137 1.11 -19.84 -15.07
CA ALA A 137 2.52 -19.64 -15.34
C ALA A 137 3.27 -20.92 -15.77
N PRO A 138 3.18 -22.07 -15.07
CA PRO A 138 3.85 -23.28 -15.52
C PRO A 138 3.25 -23.82 -16.82
N ALA A 139 1.96 -23.64 -17.08
CA ALA A 139 1.33 -24.12 -18.32
C ALA A 139 1.70 -23.30 -19.57
N HIS A 140 2.10 -22.03 -19.39
CA HIS A 140 2.48 -21.14 -20.48
C HIS A 140 4.00 -21.13 -20.76
N PHE A 141 4.83 -21.39 -19.73
CA PHE A 141 6.29 -21.28 -19.83
C PHE A 141 7.06 -22.60 -19.70
N CYS A 142 6.38 -23.74 -19.47
CA CYS A 142 6.97 -25.09 -19.57
C CYS A 142 6.41 -25.83 -20.78
#